data_AF-A0A150VII9-F1
#
_entry.id   AF-A0A150VII9-F1
#
_cell.length_a   1.000
_cell.length_b   1.000
_cell.length_c   1.000
_cell.angle_alpha   90.00
_cell.angle_beta   90.00
_cell.angle_gamma   90.00
#
_symmetry.space_group_name_H-M   'P 1'
#
loop_
_entity.id
_entity.type
_entity.pdbx_description
1 polymer ?
#
loop_
_entity_poly.entity_id
_entity_poly.type
_entity_poly.pdbx_seq_one_letter_code
_entity_poly.pdbx_strand_id
1 'polypeptide(L)'
;MATLIRTEHIGPGAYLTKRRVPGARPECTCEYRTQTVKHILIFCLERQEARERLFREAGTSNWKDLASPRRGLTAAARWMSQEAILAQFSLAKDEEQESGGRGTDGRELVRG
;
A
#
# COMPACT_ATOMS: atom_id res chain seq x y z
N MET A 1 -10.84 -1.11 -7.30
CA MET A 1 -9.64 -0.31 -7.01
C MET A 1 -8.98 0.30 -8.27
N ALA A 2 -8.84 -0.46 -9.37
CA ALA A 2 -8.23 -0.05 -10.63
C ALA A 2 -8.49 1.41 -11.10
N THR A 3 -9.76 1.80 -11.27
CA THR A 3 -10.14 3.15 -11.72
C THR A 3 -9.71 4.24 -10.74
N LEU A 4 -9.77 3.97 -9.43
CA LEU A 4 -9.44 4.96 -8.40
C LEU A 4 -7.93 5.21 -8.32
N ILE A 5 -7.11 4.17 -8.54
CA ILE A 5 -5.64 4.30 -8.63
C ILE A 5 -5.26 5.18 -9.82
N ARG A 6 -5.84 4.92 -11.01
CA ARG A 6 -5.54 5.67 -12.24
C ARG A 6 -5.92 7.14 -12.16
N THR A 7 -7.06 7.42 -11.54
CA THR A 7 -7.58 8.79 -11.40
C THR A 7 -7.06 9.48 -10.14
N GLU A 8 -6.23 8.80 -9.34
CA GLU A 8 -5.79 9.22 -8.01
C GLU A 8 -6.97 9.57 -7.05
N HIS A 9 -8.16 9.06 -7.33
CA HIS A 9 -9.37 9.26 -6.53
C HIS A 9 -9.49 8.21 -5.42
N ILE A 10 -8.39 7.88 -4.73
CA ILE A 10 -8.36 6.83 -3.71
C ILE A 10 -7.72 7.26 -2.41
N GLY A 11 -8.28 8.28 -1.77
CA GLY A 11 -7.90 8.64 -0.41
C GLY A 11 -6.48 9.13 -0.10
N PRO A 12 -5.54 9.45 -1.04
CA PRO A 12 -4.32 10.13 -0.61
C PRO A 12 -4.66 11.55 -0.14
N GLY A 13 -3.79 12.14 0.67
CA GLY A 13 -3.98 13.48 1.24
C GLY A 13 -4.40 14.52 0.20
N ALA A 14 -3.78 14.52 -0.99
CA ALA A 14 -4.13 15.45 -2.06
C ALA A 14 -5.59 15.34 -2.53
N TYR A 15 -6.12 14.12 -2.64
CA TYR A 15 -7.50 13.89 -3.03
C TYR A 15 -8.48 14.29 -1.91
N LEU A 16 -8.18 13.91 -0.66
CA LEU A 16 -9.03 14.22 0.49
C LEU A 16 -9.13 15.73 0.72
N THR A 17 -8.00 16.45 0.64
CA THR A 17 -7.96 17.91 0.72
C THR A 17 -8.77 18.54 -0.41
N LYS A 18 -8.65 18.04 -1.64
CA LYS A 18 -9.46 18.52 -2.78
C LYS A 18 -10.96 18.32 -2.56
N ARG A 19 -11.36 17.29 -1.83
CA ARG A 19 -12.76 17.03 -1.42
C ARG A 19 -13.17 17.74 -0.12
N ARG A 20 -12.28 18.55 0.47
CA ARG A 20 -12.50 19.30 1.72
C ARG A 20 -12.87 18.42 2.91
N VAL A 21 -12.28 17.23 2.98
CA VAL A 21 -12.44 16.35 4.14
C VAL A 21 -11.81 17.04 5.36
N PRO A 22 -12.55 17.25 6.47
CA PRO A 22 -12.02 17.91 7.66
C PRO A 22 -10.77 17.20 8.19
N GLY A 23 -9.74 17.97 8.55
CA GLY A 23 -8.47 17.43 9.07
C GLY A 23 -7.55 16.81 8.00
N ALA A 24 -7.98 16.69 6.74
CA ALA A 24 -7.11 16.22 5.68
C ALA A 24 -6.01 17.23 5.35
N ARG A 25 -4.80 16.72 5.14
CA ARG A 25 -3.63 17.49 4.74
C ARG A 25 -3.10 16.93 3.42
N PRO A 26 -2.76 17.77 2.43
CA PRO A 26 -2.25 17.29 1.16
C PRO A 26 -0.82 16.77 1.27
N GLU A 27 -0.06 17.16 2.28
CA GLU A 27 1.34 16.78 2.45
C GLU A 27 1.49 15.31 2.89
N CYS A 28 2.56 14.67 2.42
CA CYS A 28 2.98 13.39 2.96
C CYS A 28 3.84 13.61 4.20
N THR A 29 3.83 12.67 5.14
CA THR A 29 4.73 12.66 6.31
C THR A 29 6.20 12.59 5.93
N CYS A 30 6.52 12.08 4.74
CA CYS A 30 7.86 12.15 4.13
C CYS A 30 8.23 13.55 3.60
N GLU A 31 7.53 14.60 4.03
CA GLU A 31 7.71 16.02 3.67
C GLU A 31 7.43 16.38 2.20
N TYR A 32 6.93 15.44 1.40
CA TYR A 32 6.54 15.74 0.03
C TYR A 32 5.23 16.55 0.01
N ARG A 33 5.22 17.64 -0.77
CA ARG A 33 4.14 18.66 -0.74
C ARG A 33 2.76 18.11 -1.08
N THR A 34 2.68 17.12 -1.95
CA THR A 34 1.41 16.60 -2.45
C THR A 34 1.44 15.08 -2.49
N GLN A 35 0.81 14.46 -1.50
CA GLN A 35 0.64 13.02 -1.41
C GLN A 35 -0.39 12.56 -2.44
N THR A 36 0.09 12.03 -3.56
CA THR A 36 -0.73 11.37 -4.59
C THR A 36 -0.43 9.88 -4.67
N VAL A 37 -1.24 9.11 -5.43
CA VAL A 37 -0.97 7.69 -5.65
C VAL A 37 0.37 7.51 -6.36
N LYS A 38 0.66 8.32 -7.38
CA LYS A 38 1.95 8.30 -8.08
C LYS A 38 3.11 8.57 -7.12
N HIS A 39 2.97 9.54 -6.22
CA HIS A 39 4.00 9.80 -5.22
C HIS A 39 4.27 8.57 -4.36
N ILE A 40 3.23 7.98 -3.77
CA ILE A 40 3.34 6.83 -2.87
C ILE A 40 4.00 5.64 -3.59
N LEU A 41 3.54 5.32 -4.80
CA LEU A 41 3.98 4.15 -5.56
C LEU A 41 5.35 4.30 -6.22
N ILE A 42 5.87 5.51 -6.41
CA ILE A 42 7.08 5.72 -7.20
C ILE A 42 8.24 6.27 -6.35
N PHE A 43 8.01 7.26 -5.49
CA PHE A 43 9.12 8.02 -4.90
C PHE A 43 8.90 8.55 -3.47
N CYS A 44 7.92 8.04 -2.72
CA CYS A 44 7.76 8.35 -1.30
C CYS A 44 8.90 7.76 -0.45
N LEU A 45 9.66 8.59 0.28
CA LEU A 45 10.85 8.12 1.01
C LEU A 45 10.51 7.11 2.11
N GLU A 46 9.40 7.31 2.83
CA GLU A 46 8.93 6.40 3.88
C GLU A 46 8.57 5.00 3.39
N ARG A 47 8.32 4.83 2.09
CA ARG A 47 7.90 3.56 1.49
C ARG A 47 8.98 2.94 0.60
N GLN A 48 10.21 3.44 0.68
CA GLN A 48 11.30 3.02 -0.21
C GLN A 48 11.56 1.52 -0.16
N GLU A 49 11.75 0.96 1.04
CA GLU A 49 12.04 -0.47 1.23
C GLU A 49 10.85 -1.34 0.79
N ALA A 50 9.65 -0.98 1.23
CA ALA A 50 8.43 -1.73 0.89
C ALA A 50 8.13 -1.76 -0.63
N ARG A 51 8.52 -0.73 -1.39
CA ARG A 51 8.30 -0.66 -2.84
C ARG A 51 9.12 -1.66 -3.65
N GLU A 52 10.24 -2.16 -3.13
CA GLU A 52 11.04 -3.14 -3.87
C GLU A 52 10.23 -4.39 -4.21
N ARG A 53 9.37 -4.83 -3.26
CA ARG A 53 8.46 -5.95 -3.46
C ARG A 53 7.42 -5.65 -4.55
N LEU A 54 6.85 -4.44 -4.55
CA LEU A 54 5.93 -3.99 -5.59
C LEU A 54 6.58 -4.08 -6.97
N PHE A 55 7.79 -3.54 -7.13
CA PHE A 55 8.46 -3.51 -8.43
C PHE A 55 8.84 -4.91 -8.91
N ARG A 56 9.22 -5.81 -8.00
CA ARG A 56 9.47 -7.21 -8.33
C ARG A 56 8.20 -7.92 -8.82
N GLU A 57 7.07 -7.73 -8.12
CA GLU A 57 5.79 -8.34 -8.51
C GLU A 57 5.24 -7.75 -9.81
N ALA A 58 5.35 -6.43 -10.00
CA ALA A 58 4.91 -5.73 -11.21
C ALA A 58 5.87 -5.92 -12.40
N GLY A 59 7.14 -6.23 -12.14
CA GLY A 59 8.23 -6.31 -13.13
C GLY A 59 8.62 -4.97 -13.75
N THR A 60 8.27 -3.86 -13.09
CA THR A 60 8.50 -2.50 -13.58
C THR A 60 8.40 -1.52 -12.42
N SER A 61 9.14 -0.42 -12.49
CA SER A 61 9.05 0.74 -11.60
C SER A 61 8.45 1.96 -12.29
N ASN A 62 8.02 1.82 -13.56
CA ASN A 62 7.44 2.91 -14.32
C ASN A 62 5.96 3.12 -13.95
N TRP A 63 5.59 4.37 -13.67
CA TRP A 63 4.21 4.76 -13.38
C TRP A 63 3.21 4.30 -14.45
N LYS A 64 3.53 4.46 -15.74
CA LYS A 64 2.60 4.09 -16.82
C LYS A 64 2.30 2.58 -16.78
N ASP A 65 3.32 1.77 -16.49
CA ASP A 65 3.18 0.32 -16.45
C ASP A 65 2.56 -0.19 -15.14
N LEU A 66 2.71 0.56 -14.06
CA LEU A 66 2.03 0.31 -12.78
C LEU A 66 0.55 0.70 -12.82
N ALA A 67 0.19 1.79 -13.51
CA ALA A 67 -1.17 2.33 -13.51
C ALA A 67 -2.04 1.79 -14.67
N SER A 68 -1.46 1.32 -15.77
CA SER A 68 -2.23 0.96 -16.98
C SER A 68 -2.40 -0.56 -17.20
N PRO A 69 -1.32 -1.35 -17.46
CA PRO A 69 -1.38 -2.80 -17.57
C PRO A 69 -2.09 -3.50 -16.41
N ARG A 70 -2.84 -4.57 -16.71
CA ARG A 70 -3.52 -5.38 -15.67
C ARG A 70 -2.56 -5.90 -14.60
N ARG A 71 -1.36 -6.36 -15.00
CA ARG A 71 -0.36 -6.89 -14.07
C ARG A 71 0.10 -5.82 -13.07
N GLY A 72 0.63 -4.70 -13.57
CA GLY A 72 1.13 -3.62 -12.72
C GLY A 72 0.04 -3.04 -11.82
N LEU A 73 -1.18 -2.87 -12.35
CA LEU A 73 -2.30 -2.33 -11.59
C LEU A 73 -2.78 -3.29 -10.49
N THR A 74 -2.74 -4.59 -10.74
CA THR A 74 -3.08 -5.60 -9.73
C THR A 74 -2.03 -5.63 -8.63
N ALA A 75 -0.75 -5.60 -9.00
CA ALA A 75 0.35 -5.54 -8.04
C ALA A 75 0.28 -4.26 -7.18
N ALA A 76 0.04 -3.10 -7.80
CA ALA A 76 -0.13 -1.83 -7.09
C ALA A 76 -1.34 -1.85 -6.12
N ALA A 77 -2.48 -2.37 -6.56
CA ALA A 77 -3.68 -2.45 -5.71
C ALA A 77 -3.47 -3.38 -4.51
N ARG A 78 -2.85 -4.55 -4.73
CA ARG A 78 -2.49 -5.49 -3.65
C ARG A 78 -1.53 -4.85 -2.67
N TRP A 79 -0.42 -4.31 -3.17
CA TRP A 79 0.59 -3.67 -2.34
C TRP A 79 0.03 -2.52 -1.50
N MET A 80 -0.80 -1.64 -2.09
CA MET A 80 -1.44 -0.55 -1.34
C MET A 80 -2.36 -1.05 -0.21
N SER A 81 -2.99 -2.20 -0.40
CA SER A 81 -3.85 -2.82 0.61
C SER A 81 -3.02 -3.40 1.76
N GLN A 82 -1.95 -4.15 1.43
CA GLN A 82 -1.06 -4.81 2.39
C GLN A 82 -0.27 -3.81 3.24
N GLU A 83 0.20 -2.73 2.63
CA GLU A 83 0.93 -1.67 3.34
C GLU A 83 0.03 -0.75 4.16
N ALA A 84 -1.30 -0.98 4.14
CA ALA A 84 -2.32 -0.13 4.74
C ALA A 84 -2.10 1.36 4.44
N ILE A 85 -1.73 1.67 3.19
CA ILE A 85 -1.41 3.03 2.74
C ILE A 85 -2.55 4.00 3.03
N LEU A 86 -3.78 3.49 2.96
CA LEU A 86 -4.98 4.24 3.29
C LEU A 86 -5.52 3.68 4.60
N ALA A 87 -5.96 4.57 5.50
CA ALA A 87 -6.54 4.18 6.79
C ALA A 87 -7.68 3.16 6.64
N GLN A 88 -8.44 3.22 5.54
CA GLN A 88 -9.51 2.28 5.20
C GLN A 88 -9.03 0.83 4.96
N PHE A 89 -7.74 0.59 4.78
CA PHE A 89 -7.15 -0.74 4.57
C PHE A 89 -6.41 -1.29 5.80
N SER A 90 -6.52 -0.62 6.95
CA SER A 90 -5.95 -1.11 8.22
C SER A 90 -6.41 -2.55 8.54
N LEU A 91 -7.72 -2.82 8.42
CA LEU A 91 -8.30 -4.14 8.68
C LEU A 91 -7.72 -5.26 7.79
N ALA A 92 -7.45 -4.97 6.52
CA ALA A 92 -6.94 -5.97 5.58
C ALA A 92 -5.49 -6.38 5.89
N LYS A 93 -4.71 -5.49 6.51
CA LYS A 93 -3.33 -5.76 6.94
C LYS A 93 -3.27 -6.64 8.18
N ASP A 94 -4.28 -6.57 9.05
CA ASP A 94 -4.34 -7.35 10.29
C ASP A 94 -4.72 -8.82 9.98
N GLU A 95 -5.66 -9.06 9.07
CA GLU A 95 -6.08 -10.41 8.66
C GLU A 95 -4.93 -11.24 8.01
N GLU A 96 -4.09 -10.63 7.17
CA GLU A 96 -2.94 -11.31 6.56
C GLU A 96 -1.85 -11.66 7.60
N GLN A 97 -1.68 -10.87 8.65
CA GLN A 97 -0.73 -11.15 9.74
C GLN A 97 -1.22 -12.29 10.64
N GLU A 98 -2.52 -12.36 10.93
CA GLU A 98 -3.10 -13.44 11.76
C GLU A 98 -3.05 -14.81 11.07
N SER A 99 -3.15 -14.86 9.73
CA SER A 99 -3.02 -16.11 8.97
C SER A 99 -1.59 -16.70 8.95
N GLY A 100 -0.57 -15.92 9.30
CA GLY A 100 0.83 -16.36 9.33
C GLY A 100 1.30 -16.93 10.68
N GLY A 101 0.48 -16.84 11.72
CA GLY A 101 0.90 -17.07 13.11
C GLY A 101 0.48 -18.39 13.77
N ARG A 102 -0.13 -19.35 13.05
CA ARG A 102 -0.61 -20.61 13.67
C ARG A 102 0.10 -21.84 13.09
N GLY A 103 1.33 -22.06 13.53
CA GLY A 103 2.11 -23.25 13.21
C GLY A 103 3.19 -23.54 14.24
N THR A 104 2.98 -24.62 15.02
CA THR A 104 3.89 -25.29 15.95
C THR A 104 3.98 -24.74 17.38
N ASP A 105 2.98 -25.08 18.20
CA ASP A 105 3.28 -25.55 19.55
C ASP A 105 2.65 -26.93 19.73
N GLY A 106 3.51 -27.93 19.89
CA GLY A 106 3.15 -29.32 19.73
C GLY A 106 4.38 -30.23 19.77
N ARG A 107 5.22 -30.07 20.81
CA ARG A 107 6.06 -31.16 21.31
C ARG A 107 6.63 -30.86 22.70
N GLU A 108 5.84 -31.09 23.75
CA GLU A 108 6.41 -31.32 25.07
C GLU A 108 6.86 -32.79 25.17
N LEU A 109 8.17 -32.98 25.25
CA LEU A 109 8.88 -34.23 25.50
C LEU A 109 9.51 -34.12 26.91
N VAL A 110 8.97 -34.83 27.90
CA VAL A 110 9.61 -35.22 29.17
C VAL A 110 8.92 -36.53 29.56
N ARG A 111 9.47 -37.75 29.41
CA ARG A 111 10.67 -38.38 30.01
C ARG A 111 10.80 -38.14 31.52
N GLY A 112 10.22 -39.06 32.30
CA GLY A 112 10.41 -39.17 33.75
C GLY A 112 9.40 -40.12 34.36
#